data_AF-A0ABD6EWY1-F1
#
_entry.id   AF-A0ABD6EWY1-F1
#
_cell.length_a   1.000
_cell.length_b   1.000
_cell.length_c   1.000
_cell.angle_alpha   90.00
_cell.angle_beta   90.00
_cell.angle_gamma   90.00
#
_symmetry.space_group_name_H-M   'P 1'
#
loop_
_entity.id
_entity.type
_entity.pdbx_description
1 polymer ?
#
loop_
_entity_poly.entity_id
_entity_poly.type
_entity_poly.pdbx_seq_one_letter_code
_entity_poly.pdbx_strand_id
1 'polypeptide(L)'
;MTANYFLKEIVMEGLSPKFDSEWKDVKLYTPLQSCQSLLNEHAECVAVEAFLKMASLPFQLVERPNVEYMSPSGEAPFLKLDNILVPGFDSIVEFVGKKGVRLSAGLTNTAKADLEAHIAFIEESLRGAELYMLWLDEATYTMVTKERYGIVFSWPLCSLLPKLKRRQVRQYLTDIGWAGKTMDEVVSLADRCFKSLSSLLGQKE
;
A
#
# COMPACT_ATOMS: atom_id res chain seq x y z
N MET A 1 -19.16 -6.04 -6.53
CA MET A 1 -18.81 -6.40 -5.13
C MET A 1 -18.17 -7.78 -5.13
N THR A 2 -16.84 -7.83 -5.31
CA THR A 2 -16.08 -9.08 -5.34
C THR A 2 -15.95 -9.64 -3.91
N ALA A 3 -16.18 -10.95 -3.76
CA ALA A 3 -16.21 -11.69 -2.50
C ALA A 3 -14.98 -11.50 -1.56
N ASN A 4 -13.91 -10.87 -2.06
CA ASN A 4 -12.74 -10.51 -1.29
C ASN A 4 -13.01 -9.49 -0.19
N TYR A 5 -13.91 -8.52 -0.37
CA TYR A 5 -14.18 -7.50 0.66
C TYR A 5 -14.92 -8.07 1.88
N PHE A 6 -15.85 -9.00 1.67
CA PHE A 6 -16.60 -9.63 2.75
C PHE A 6 -15.73 -10.62 3.55
N LEU A 7 -14.89 -11.39 2.85
CA LEU A 7 -13.87 -12.22 3.52
C LEU A 7 -12.81 -11.35 4.22
N LYS A 8 -12.48 -10.17 3.68
CA LYS A 8 -11.56 -9.21 4.30
C LYS A 8 -12.06 -8.74 5.67
N GLU A 9 -13.33 -8.36 5.81
CA GLU A 9 -13.89 -7.95 7.12
C GLU A 9 -13.91 -9.10 8.13
N ILE A 10 -14.38 -10.29 7.72
CA ILE A 10 -14.49 -11.46 8.61
C ILE A 10 -13.11 -11.96 9.06
N VAL A 11 -12.12 -11.97 8.17
CA VAL A 11 -10.75 -12.38 8.50
C VAL A 11 -10.08 -11.34 9.41
N MET A 12 -10.31 -10.05 9.17
CA MET A 12 -9.79 -8.97 10.04
C MET A 12 -10.44 -9.00 11.43
N GLU A 13 -11.74 -9.31 11.54
CA GLU A 13 -12.41 -9.51 12.84
C GLU A 13 -11.95 -10.79 13.55
N GLY A 14 -11.77 -11.90 12.82
CA GLY A 14 -11.27 -13.17 13.36
C GLY A 14 -9.80 -13.14 13.78
N LEU A 15 -9.00 -12.22 13.21
CA LEU A 15 -7.62 -11.94 13.57
C LEU A 15 -7.49 -10.81 14.61
N SER A 16 -8.61 -10.29 15.14
CA SER A 16 -8.61 -9.37 16.27
C SER A 16 -7.73 -9.92 17.40
N PRO A 17 -6.66 -9.20 17.79
CA PRO A 17 -5.57 -9.81 18.52
C PRO A 17 -5.91 -10.00 20.00
N LYS A 18 -5.39 -11.08 20.57
CA LYS A 18 -4.94 -11.06 21.96
C LYS A 18 -3.92 -9.92 22.07
N PHE A 19 -4.35 -8.77 22.61
CA PHE A 19 -3.59 -7.51 22.62
C PHE A 19 -2.32 -7.53 23.49
N ASP A 20 -2.03 -8.65 24.15
CA ASP A 20 -0.93 -8.83 25.10
C ASP A 20 0.37 -9.36 24.47
N SER A 21 0.44 -9.56 23.14
CA SER A 21 1.70 -9.98 22.50
C SER A 21 2.78 -8.89 22.62
N GLU A 22 3.85 -9.20 23.35
CA GLU A 22 5.05 -8.37 23.46
C GLU A 22 5.65 -8.07 22.07
N TRP A 23 6.33 -6.94 21.92
CA TRP A 23 7.01 -6.59 20.66
C TRP A 23 8.32 -7.39 20.51
N LYS A 24 8.19 -8.68 20.18
CA LYS A 24 9.31 -9.63 20.01
C LYS A 24 9.25 -10.30 18.64
N ASP A 25 10.42 -10.55 18.05
CA ASP A 25 10.60 -11.22 16.74
C ASP A 25 9.69 -10.68 15.62
N VAL A 26 9.52 -9.35 15.58
CA VAL A 26 8.62 -8.70 14.62
C VAL A 26 9.22 -8.76 13.22
N LYS A 27 8.47 -9.32 12.28
CA LYS A 27 8.88 -9.49 10.88
C LYS A 27 7.99 -8.66 9.97
N LEU A 28 8.60 -7.83 9.14
CA LEU A 28 7.94 -7.08 8.07
C LEU A 28 8.13 -7.85 6.77
N TYR A 29 7.03 -8.36 6.21
CA TYR A 29 7.04 -9.07 4.94
C TYR A 29 6.78 -8.10 3.78
N THR A 30 7.67 -8.12 2.80
CA THR A 30 7.64 -7.27 1.61
C THR A 30 7.84 -8.10 0.33
N PRO A 31 7.31 -7.66 -0.83
CA PRO A 31 7.72 -8.22 -2.11
C PRO A 31 9.21 -7.99 -2.35
N LEU A 32 9.79 -8.72 -3.31
CA LEU A 32 11.19 -8.52 -3.69
C LEU A 32 11.39 -7.12 -4.26
N GLN A 33 12.00 -6.22 -3.48
CA GLN A 33 12.03 -4.78 -3.80
C GLN A 33 12.83 -4.48 -5.08
N SER A 34 13.87 -5.27 -5.37
CA SER A 34 14.76 -5.05 -6.51
C SER A 34 14.15 -5.42 -7.87
N CYS A 35 13.36 -6.50 -7.94
CA CYS A 35 12.93 -7.08 -9.21
C CYS A 35 11.42 -7.18 -9.39
N GLN A 36 10.66 -7.41 -8.31
CA GLN A 36 9.22 -7.69 -8.38
C GLN A 36 8.37 -6.45 -8.09
N SER A 37 8.75 -5.67 -7.06
CA SER A 37 7.93 -4.57 -6.55
C SER A 37 7.60 -3.55 -7.63
N LEU A 38 6.31 -3.24 -7.75
CA LEU A 38 5.84 -2.11 -8.55
C LEU A 38 5.97 -0.81 -7.77
N LEU A 39 5.77 0.33 -8.45
CA LEU A 39 5.94 1.66 -7.86
C LEU A 39 5.07 1.87 -6.61
N ASN A 40 3.77 1.57 -6.73
CA ASN A 40 2.80 1.72 -5.64
C ASN A 40 3.11 0.79 -4.45
N GLU A 41 3.49 -0.46 -4.72
CA GLU A 41 3.85 -1.42 -3.67
C GLU A 41 5.14 -1.03 -2.95
N HIS A 42 6.10 -0.49 -3.71
CA HIS A 42 7.36 -0.02 -3.15
C HIS A 42 7.14 1.18 -2.24
N ALA A 43 6.30 2.13 -2.66
CA ALA A 43 5.95 3.30 -1.85
C ALA A 43 5.32 2.88 -0.50
N GLU A 44 4.40 1.93 -0.50
CA GLU A 44 3.79 1.39 0.73
C GLU A 44 4.82 0.68 1.63
N CYS A 45 5.74 -0.10 1.05
CA CYS A 45 6.82 -0.75 1.79
C CYS A 45 7.72 0.27 2.50
N VAL A 46 8.17 1.29 1.76
CA VAL A 46 9.03 2.35 2.28
C VAL A 46 8.30 3.16 3.36
N ALA A 47 7.00 3.44 3.18
CA ALA A 47 6.20 4.15 4.18
C ALA A 47 6.14 3.39 5.51
N VAL A 48 5.88 2.07 5.49
CA VAL A 48 5.87 1.24 6.71
C VAL A 48 7.24 1.17 7.35
N GLU A 49 8.30 0.97 6.56
CA GLU A 49 9.67 0.96 7.08
C GLU A 49 10.05 2.28 7.76
N ALA A 50 9.72 3.41 7.13
CA ALA A 50 9.97 4.73 7.67
C ALA A 50 9.20 4.95 8.97
N PHE A 51 7.92 4.58 8.99
CA PHE A 51 7.08 4.68 10.19
C PHE A 51 7.65 3.88 11.36
N LEU A 52 8.02 2.60 11.15
CA LEU A 52 8.59 1.76 12.20
C LEU A 52 9.94 2.28 12.70
N LYS A 53 10.79 2.76 11.78
CA LYS A 53 12.08 3.39 12.12
C LYS A 53 11.88 4.66 12.96
N MET A 54 10.96 5.54 12.56
CA MET A 54 10.63 6.77 13.30
C MET A 54 10.03 6.46 14.67
N ALA A 55 9.21 5.41 14.77
CA ALA A 55 8.65 4.90 16.02
C ALA A 55 9.69 4.20 16.91
N SER A 56 10.94 4.04 16.46
CA SER A 56 12.01 3.33 17.16
C SER A 56 11.64 1.89 17.53
N LEU A 57 10.85 1.24 16.67
CA LEU A 57 10.40 -0.14 16.85
C LEU A 57 11.31 -1.09 16.07
N PRO A 58 11.95 -2.08 16.72
CA PRO A 58 12.80 -3.03 16.01
C PRO A 58 11.96 -3.98 15.15
N PHE A 59 12.40 -4.23 13.92
CA PHE A 59 11.78 -5.20 13.02
C PHE A 59 12.83 -5.88 12.14
N GLN A 60 12.51 -7.06 11.65
CA GLN A 60 13.29 -7.77 10.65
C GLN A 60 12.58 -7.68 9.29
N LEU A 61 13.26 -7.16 8.27
CA LEU A 61 12.77 -7.16 6.90
C LEU A 61 12.91 -8.57 6.30
N VAL A 62 11.82 -9.12 5.75
CA VAL A 62 11.78 -10.43 5.12
C VAL A 62 11.12 -10.31 3.75
N GLU A 63 11.92 -10.34 2.70
CA GLU A 63 11.39 -10.32 1.34
C GLU A 63 10.91 -11.71 0.91
N ARG A 64 9.71 -11.79 0.33
CA ARG A 64 9.17 -13.02 -0.27
C ARG A 64 8.48 -12.74 -1.60
N PRO A 65 8.63 -13.62 -2.61
CA PRO A 65 7.96 -13.45 -3.89
C PRO A 65 6.43 -13.56 -3.81
N ASN A 66 5.92 -14.31 -2.83
CA ASN A 66 4.50 -14.61 -2.67
C ASN A 66 3.83 -13.84 -1.52
N VAL A 67 4.39 -12.70 -1.08
CA VAL A 67 3.83 -11.90 0.04
C VAL A 67 2.36 -11.57 -0.15
N GLU A 68 1.94 -11.20 -1.36
CA GLU A 68 0.53 -10.92 -1.69
C GLU A 68 -0.39 -12.09 -1.27
N TYR A 69 0.04 -13.34 -1.46
CA TYR A 69 -0.74 -14.53 -1.13
C TYR A 69 -0.57 -15.00 0.32
N MET A 70 0.41 -14.48 1.05
CA MET A 70 0.60 -14.73 2.48
C MET A 70 -0.23 -13.77 3.34
N SER A 71 -0.56 -12.60 2.79
CA SER A 71 -1.34 -11.57 3.46
C SER A 71 -2.80 -11.99 3.58
N PRO A 72 -3.43 -11.88 4.77
CA PRO A 72 -4.85 -12.18 4.93
C PRO A 72 -5.77 -11.32 4.04
N SER A 73 -5.38 -10.07 3.77
CA SER A 73 -6.13 -9.14 2.93
C SER A 73 -5.68 -9.14 1.46
N GLY A 74 -4.58 -9.82 1.14
CA GLY A 74 -3.93 -9.70 -0.16
C GLY A 74 -3.08 -8.44 -0.33
N GLU A 75 -2.92 -7.62 0.71
CA GLU A 75 -2.14 -6.38 0.66
C GLU A 75 -0.71 -6.61 1.19
N ALA A 76 0.27 -6.01 0.53
CA ALA A 76 1.67 -6.01 0.92
C ALA A 76 2.14 -4.55 1.03
N PRO A 77 2.91 -4.17 2.05
CA PRO A 77 3.54 -5.02 3.06
C PRO A 77 2.59 -5.46 4.19
N PHE A 78 2.99 -6.47 4.98
CA PHE A 78 2.30 -6.83 6.22
C PHE A 78 3.27 -7.14 7.35
N LEU A 79 2.84 -6.87 8.58
CA LEU A 79 3.59 -7.12 9.80
C LEU A 79 3.17 -8.46 10.40
N LYS A 80 4.15 -9.26 10.83
CA LYS A 80 3.94 -10.50 11.58
C LYS A 80 4.52 -10.36 12.98
N LEU A 81 3.67 -10.53 13.98
CA LEU A 81 4.05 -10.65 15.40
C LEU A 81 3.44 -11.93 15.95
N ASP A 82 4.27 -12.89 16.36
CA ASP A 82 3.81 -14.20 16.80
C ASP A 82 2.82 -14.84 15.78
N ASN A 83 1.54 -14.91 16.18
CA ASN A 83 0.42 -15.46 15.40
C ASN A 83 -0.50 -14.38 14.81
N ILE A 84 -0.16 -13.10 14.95
CA ILE A 84 -0.92 -11.96 14.46
C ILE A 84 -0.29 -11.47 13.15
N LEU A 85 -1.15 -11.29 12.13
CA LEU A 85 -0.79 -10.71 10.84
C LEU A 85 -1.55 -9.40 10.67
N VAL A 86 -0.83 -8.30 10.43
CA VAL A 86 -1.40 -6.96 10.27
C VAL A 86 -1.02 -6.44 8.87
N PRO A 87 -1.93 -6.49 7.88
CA PRO A 87 -1.63 -6.08 6.52
C PRO A 87 -1.93 -4.61 6.24
N GLY A 88 -1.11 -4.00 5.37
CA GLY A 88 -1.29 -2.62 4.91
C GLY A 88 -0.76 -1.56 5.88
N PHE A 89 -0.44 -0.39 5.36
CA PHE A 89 0.12 0.72 6.14
C PHE A 89 -0.81 1.19 7.25
N ASP A 90 -2.07 1.49 6.93
CA ASP A 90 -3.03 2.06 7.90
C ASP A 90 -3.29 1.13 9.07
N SER A 91 -3.50 -0.17 8.80
CA SER A 91 -3.69 -1.18 9.83
C SER A 91 -2.48 -1.29 10.76
N ILE A 92 -1.25 -1.16 10.22
CA ILE A 92 -0.02 -1.20 11.00
C ILE A 92 0.08 0.05 11.89
N VAL A 93 -0.22 1.24 11.36
CA VAL A 93 -0.23 2.49 12.13
C VAL A 93 -1.26 2.41 13.26
N GLU A 94 -2.47 1.91 12.98
CA GLU A 94 -3.52 1.73 13.98
C GLU A 94 -3.10 0.71 15.05
N PHE A 95 -2.52 -0.42 14.65
CA PHE A 95 -2.03 -1.46 15.55
C PHE A 95 -0.95 -0.94 16.51
N VAL A 96 0.03 -0.21 15.98
CA VAL A 96 1.09 0.43 16.78
C VAL A 96 0.51 1.53 17.68
N GLY A 97 -0.46 2.29 17.18
CA GLY A 97 -1.18 3.32 17.93
C GLY A 97 -1.98 2.77 19.12
N LYS A 98 -2.52 1.55 18.98
CA LYS A 98 -3.19 0.79 20.07
C LYS A 98 -2.18 0.29 21.12
N LYS A 99 -0.93 0.03 20.75
CA LYS A 99 0.18 -0.29 21.68
C LYS A 99 0.78 0.95 22.37
N GLY A 100 0.25 2.15 22.09
CA GLY A 100 0.62 3.38 22.78
C GLY A 100 1.72 4.22 22.11
N VAL A 101 2.25 3.78 20.96
CA VAL A 101 3.23 4.56 20.20
C VAL A 101 2.51 5.39 19.14
N ARG A 102 2.60 6.72 19.23
CA ARG A 102 1.96 7.64 18.29
C ARG A 102 2.91 8.75 17.88
N LEU A 103 3.29 8.79 16.61
CA LEU A 103 4.12 9.87 16.06
C LEU A 103 3.40 11.22 16.02
N SER A 104 2.06 11.20 15.98
CA SER A 104 1.21 12.40 15.94
C SER A 104 0.79 12.90 17.34
N ALA A 105 1.37 12.38 18.43
CA ALA A 105 0.95 12.71 19.80
C ALA A 105 1.02 14.23 20.10
N GLY A 106 2.02 14.94 19.56
CA GLY A 106 2.21 16.38 19.77
C GLY A 106 1.37 17.29 18.88
N LEU A 107 0.59 16.76 17.93
CA LEU A 107 -0.23 17.56 17.01
C LEU A 107 -1.57 17.96 17.64
N THR A 108 -2.00 19.20 17.38
CA THR A 108 -3.35 19.68 17.71
C THR A 108 -4.40 18.90 16.91
N ASN A 109 -5.64 18.86 17.39
CA ASN A 109 -6.73 18.17 16.69
C ASN A 109 -6.97 18.73 15.29
N THR A 110 -6.80 20.05 15.11
CA THR A 110 -6.91 20.70 13.79
C THR A 110 -5.80 20.24 12.86
N ALA A 111 -4.55 20.25 13.31
CA ALA A 111 -3.42 19.80 12.50
C ALA A 111 -3.50 18.31 12.13
N LYS A 112 -4.12 17.48 12.99
CA LYS A 112 -4.39 16.07 12.68
C LYS A 112 -5.44 15.92 11.58
N ALA A 113 -6.55 16.64 11.69
CA ALA A 113 -7.60 16.63 10.66
C ALA A 113 -7.06 17.13 9.31
N ASP A 114 -6.23 18.18 9.33
CA ASP A 114 -5.57 18.69 8.13
C ASP A 114 -4.64 17.62 7.52
N LEU A 115 -3.83 16.93 8.34
CA LEU A 115 -2.96 15.86 7.88
C LEU A 115 -3.75 14.71 7.24
N GLU A 116 -4.83 14.26 7.89
CA GLU A 116 -5.70 13.19 7.38
C GLU A 116 -6.33 13.57 6.04
N ALA A 117 -6.77 14.83 5.88
CA ALA A 117 -7.30 15.32 4.60
C ALA A 117 -6.26 15.29 3.48
N HIS A 118 -5.00 15.63 3.78
CA HIS A 118 -3.92 15.59 2.79
C HIS A 118 -3.50 14.15 2.44
N ILE A 119 -3.48 13.24 3.42
CA ILE A 119 -3.22 11.81 3.16
C ILE A 119 -4.30 11.24 2.25
N ALA A 120 -5.57 11.50 2.53
CA ALA A 120 -6.69 11.07 1.67
C ALA A 120 -6.57 11.64 0.25
N PHE A 121 -6.10 12.89 0.11
CA PHE A 121 -5.88 13.50 -1.21
C PHE A 121 -4.71 12.86 -1.98
N ILE A 122 -3.62 12.49 -1.28
CA ILE A 122 -2.50 11.73 -1.86
C ILE A 122 -2.99 10.36 -2.34
N GLU A 123 -3.75 9.66 -1.51
CA GLU A 123 -4.27 8.33 -1.83
C GLU A 123 -5.20 8.37 -3.05
N GLU A 124 -6.12 9.32 -3.11
CA GLU A 124 -7.00 9.44 -4.28
C GLU A 124 -6.22 9.83 -5.53
N SER A 125 -5.33 10.83 -5.43
CA SER A 125 -4.68 11.42 -6.60
C SER A 125 -3.47 10.62 -7.08
N LEU A 126 -2.47 10.42 -6.22
CA LEU A 126 -1.20 9.80 -6.60
C LEU A 126 -1.34 8.30 -6.73
N ARG A 127 -2.01 7.61 -5.80
CA ARG A 127 -2.22 6.15 -5.94
C ARG A 127 -3.07 5.83 -7.16
N GLY A 128 -4.13 6.62 -7.41
CA GLY A 128 -4.94 6.52 -8.62
C GLY A 128 -4.11 6.69 -9.90
N ALA A 129 -3.26 7.70 -9.94
CA ALA A 129 -2.36 7.96 -11.06
C ALA A 129 -1.34 6.83 -11.27
N GLU A 130 -0.70 6.34 -10.22
CA GLU A 130 0.25 5.23 -10.27
C GLU A 130 -0.40 3.95 -10.80
N LEU A 131 -1.57 3.57 -10.28
CA LEU A 131 -2.28 2.38 -10.75
C LEU A 131 -2.71 2.51 -12.21
N TYR A 132 -3.15 3.70 -12.63
CA TYR A 132 -3.48 3.97 -14.03
C TYR A 132 -2.25 3.78 -14.93
N MET A 133 -1.12 4.42 -14.59
CA MET A 133 0.12 4.31 -15.37
C MET A 133 0.68 2.88 -15.41
N LEU A 134 0.61 2.15 -14.31
CA LEU A 134 1.15 0.79 -14.26
C LEU A 134 0.29 -0.22 -15.07
N TRP A 135 -1.04 -0.09 -15.02
CA TRP A 135 -1.95 -1.15 -15.49
C TRP A 135 -2.81 -0.79 -16.70
N LEU A 136 -3.11 0.49 -16.96
CA LEU A 136 -3.89 0.92 -18.12
C LEU A 136 -3.01 1.41 -19.26
N ASP A 137 -1.93 2.14 -18.98
CA ASP A 137 -0.99 2.55 -20.03
C ASP A 137 -0.33 1.31 -20.66
N GLU A 138 -0.52 1.15 -21.97
CA GLU A 138 -0.12 -0.07 -22.68
C GLU A 138 1.40 -0.20 -22.78
N ALA A 139 2.09 0.94 -22.94
CA ALA A 139 3.54 0.99 -23.05
C ALA A 139 4.18 0.52 -21.73
N THR A 140 3.80 1.15 -20.61
CA THR A 140 4.30 0.80 -19.27
C THR A 140 3.93 -0.64 -18.89
N TYR A 141 2.69 -1.06 -19.16
CA TYR A 141 2.25 -2.42 -18.85
C TYR A 141 3.10 -3.48 -19.58
N THR A 142 3.34 -3.28 -20.88
CA THR A 142 4.02 -4.26 -21.73
C THR A 142 5.52 -4.30 -21.46
N MET A 143 6.16 -3.14 -21.27
CA MET A 143 7.60 -3.04 -21.10
C MET A 143 8.07 -3.31 -19.67
N VAL A 144 7.22 -3.06 -18.65
CA VAL A 144 7.65 -3.07 -17.25
C VAL A 144 6.71 -3.88 -16.36
N THR A 145 5.44 -3.47 -16.24
CA THR A 145 4.55 -3.97 -15.17
C THR A 145 4.31 -5.48 -15.27
N LYS A 146 3.98 -5.97 -16.47
CA LYS A 146 3.68 -7.40 -16.70
C LYS A 146 4.90 -8.28 -16.37
N GLU A 147 6.09 -7.85 -16.79
CA GLU A 147 7.31 -8.61 -16.59
C GLU A 147 7.69 -8.64 -15.11
N ARG A 148 7.71 -7.48 -14.44
CA ARG A 148 8.04 -7.38 -13.01
C ARG A 148 7.06 -8.15 -12.13
N TYR A 149 5.77 -8.04 -12.38
CA TYR A 149 4.77 -8.81 -11.61
C TYR A 149 4.89 -10.32 -11.87
N GLY A 150 5.24 -10.73 -13.09
CA GLY A 150 5.33 -12.13 -13.50
C GLY A 150 6.64 -12.84 -13.14
N ILE A 151 7.74 -12.12 -12.93
CA ILE A 151 9.12 -12.66 -12.90
C ILE A 151 9.34 -13.72 -11.82
N VAL A 152 8.59 -13.64 -10.73
CA VAL A 152 8.74 -14.53 -9.57
C VAL A 152 8.00 -15.86 -9.71
N PHE A 153 7.17 -15.99 -10.74
CA PHE A 153 6.36 -17.18 -10.97
C PHE A 153 6.92 -18.02 -12.10
N SER A 154 6.73 -19.33 -12.02
CA SER A 154 7.02 -20.22 -13.14
C SER A 154 5.91 -20.19 -14.19
N TRP A 155 6.20 -20.64 -15.39
CA TRP A 155 5.16 -20.88 -16.39
C TRP A 155 4.18 -21.96 -15.88
N PRO A 156 2.85 -21.78 -16.01
CA PRO A 156 2.15 -20.75 -16.78
C PRO A 156 1.78 -19.47 -15.99
N LEU A 157 2.00 -19.47 -14.67
CA LEU A 157 1.55 -18.40 -13.78
C LEU A 157 2.18 -17.04 -14.09
N CYS A 158 3.45 -16.99 -14.50
CA CYS A 158 4.13 -15.74 -14.89
C CYS A 158 3.41 -14.95 -15.99
N SER A 159 2.66 -15.63 -16.86
CA SER A 159 1.90 -15.00 -17.95
C SER A 159 0.43 -14.81 -17.63
N LEU A 160 -0.13 -15.68 -16.78
CA LEU A 160 -1.55 -15.66 -16.42
C LEU A 160 -1.85 -14.63 -15.32
N LEU A 161 -1.06 -14.60 -14.25
CA LEU A 161 -1.30 -13.75 -13.08
C LEU A 161 -1.28 -12.25 -13.42
N PRO A 162 -0.32 -11.71 -14.22
CA PRO A 162 -0.39 -10.31 -14.62
C PRO A 162 -1.67 -9.95 -15.39
N LYS A 163 -2.19 -10.86 -16.22
CA LYS A 163 -3.45 -10.63 -16.97
C LYS A 163 -4.66 -10.59 -16.04
N LEU A 164 -4.69 -11.48 -15.04
CA LEU A 164 -5.76 -11.50 -14.04
C LEU A 164 -5.70 -10.24 -13.17
N LYS A 165 -4.51 -9.86 -12.69
CA LYS A 165 -4.30 -8.64 -11.91
C LYS A 165 -4.68 -7.40 -12.71
N ARG A 166 -4.28 -7.29 -13.99
CA ARG A 166 -4.68 -6.18 -14.87
C ARG A 166 -6.19 -6.05 -14.98
N ARG A 167 -6.93 -7.17 -15.11
CA ARG A 167 -8.40 -7.15 -15.15
C ARG A 167 -9.00 -6.64 -13.85
N GLN A 168 -8.47 -7.09 -12.71
CA GLN A 168 -8.93 -6.65 -11.38
C GLN A 168 -8.67 -5.14 -11.17
N VAL A 169 -7.45 -4.67 -11.45
CA VAL A 169 -7.09 -3.25 -11.31
C VAL A 169 -7.90 -2.39 -12.27
N ARG A 170 -8.12 -2.83 -13.51
CA ARG A 170 -8.99 -2.12 -14.46
C ARG A 170 -10.43 -2.01 -13.95
N GLN A 171 -10.99 -3.07 -13.38
CA GLN A 171 -12.32 -3.03 -12.79
C GLN A 171 -12.37 -2.01 -11.65
N TYR A 172 -11.42 -2.08 -10.72
CA TYR A 172 -11.31 -1.11 -9.63
C TYR A 172 -11.24 0.34 -10.13
N LEU A 173 -10.35 0.62 -11.10
CA LEU A 173 -10.22 1.95 -11.69
C LEU A 173 -11.46 2.38 -12.48
N THR A 174 -12.26 1.44 -12.98
CA THR A 174 -13.55 1.74 -13.60
C THR A 174 -14.56 2.16 -12.54
N ASP A 175 -14.61 1.43 -11.42
CA ASP A 175 -15.53 1.70 -10.31
C ASP A 175 -15.30 3.08 -9.69
N ILE A 176 -14.03 3.53 -9.61
CA ILE A 176 -13.68 4.88 -9.11
C ILE A 176 -13.62 5.96 -10.22
N GLY A 177 -13.99 5.65 -11.46
CA GLY A 177 -14.07 6.64 -12.55
C GLY A 177 -12.72 7.09 -13.13
N TRP A 178 -11.65 6.34 -12.88
CA TRP A 178 -10.30 6.59 -13.41
C TRP A 178 -10.06 5.95 -14.78
N ALA A 179 -10.72 4.84 -15.10
CA ALA A 179 -10.45 4.09 -16.33
C ALA A 179 -10.76 4.85 -17.63
N GLY A 180 -11.63 5.87 -17.57
CA GLY A 180 -11.99 6.71 -18.72
C GLY A 180 -11.13 7.96 -18.88
N LYS A 181 -10.20 8.23 -17.96
CA LYS A 181 -9.34 9.43 -18.00
C LYS A 181 -8.29 9.31 -19.10
N THR A 182 -7.83 10.45 -19.60
CA THR A 182 -6.66 10.50 -20.48
C THR A 182 -5.36 10.55 -19.68
N MET A 183 -4.24 10.21 -20.32
CA MET A 183 -2.93 10.33 -19.66
C MET A 183 -2.64 11.77 -19.21
N ASP A 184 -3.01 12.77 -20.02
CA ASP A 184 -2.83 14.18 -19.68
C ASP A 184 -3.65 14.58 -18.45
N GLU A 185 -4.89 14.09 -18.32
CA GLU A 185 -5.72 14.31 -17.14
C GLU A 185 -5.08 13.69 -15.88
N VAL A 186 -4.57 12.46 -16.00
CA VAL A 186 -3.89 11.76 -14.90
C VAL A 186 -2.65 12.52 -14.45
N VAL A 187 -1.80 12.95 -15.39
CA VAL A 187 -0.61 13.76 -15.09
C VAL A 187 -1.00 15.10 -14.46
N SER A 188 -2.06 15.75 -14.95
CA SER A 188 -2.55 17.02 -14.38
C SER A 188 -3.07 16.87 -12.94
N LEU A 189 -3.66 15.72 -12.58
CA LEU A 189 -4.09 15.40 -11.22
C LEU A 189 -2.87 15.22 -10.30
N ALA A 190 -1.87 14.47 -10.75
CA ALA A 190 -0.64 14.28 -10.01
C ALA A 190 0.11 15.61 -9.79
N ASP A 191 0.23 16.44 -10.84
CA ASP A 191 0.87 17.76 -10.75
C ASP A 191 0.15 18.71 -9.76
N ARG A 192 -1.19 18.70 -9.76
CA ARG A 192 -1.97 19.44 -8.75
C ARG A 192 -1.68 18.95 -7.34
N CYS A 193 -1.57 17.63 -7.14
CA CYS A 193 -1.20 17.06 -5.85
C CYS A 193 0.19 17.51 -5.42
N PHE A 194 1.19 17.43 -6.30
CA PHE A 194 2.55 17.85 -5.99
C PHE A 194 2.66 19.36 -5.68
N LYS A 195 1.92 20.21 -6.40
CA LYS A 195 1.85 21.65 -6.11
C LYS A 195 1.23 21.93 -4.74
N SER A 196 0.14 21.24 -4.39
CA SER A 196 -0.49 21.34 -3.08
C SER A 196 0.46 20.93 -1.96
N LEU A 197 1.16 19.79 -2.10
CA LEU A 197 2.15 19.32 -1.13
C LEU A 197 3.35 20.26 -1.02
N SER A 198 3.84 20.79 -2.14
CA SER A 198 4.93 21.76 -2.16
C SER A 198 4.56 23.02 -1.37
N SER A 199 3.35 23.54 -1.54
CA SER A 199 2.86 24.67 -0.75
C SER A 199 2.74 24.34 0.74
N LEU A 200 2.24 23.15 1.08
CA LEU A 200 2.10 22.73 2.48
C LEU A 200 3.46 22.62 3.19
N LEU A 201 4.46 22.08 2.50
CA LEU A 201 5.81 21.91 3.04
C LEU A 201 6.59 23.24 3.07
N GLY A 202 6.38 24.12 2.08
CA GLY A 202 7.05 25.42 2.02
C GLY A 202 6.51 26.48 3.00
N GLN A 203 5.31 26.29 3.57
CA GLN A 203 4.74 27.18 4.58
C GLN A 203 5.18 26.84 6.02
N LYS A 204 5.90 25.72 6.24
CA LYS A 204 6.34 25.26 7.56
C LYS A 204 7.80 25.62 7.85
N GLU A 205 8.15 26.90 7.68
CA GLU A 205 9.36 27.52 8.27
C GLU A 205 8.99 28.44 9.44
#